data_AF-A0A9P0M423-F1
#
_entry.id   AF-A0A9P0M423-F1
#
_cell.length_a   1.000
_cell.length_b   1.000
_cell.length_c   1.000
_cell.angle_alpha   90.00
_cell.angle_beta   90.00
_cell.angle_gamma   90.00
#
_symmetry.space_group_name_H-M   'P 1'
#
loop_
_entity.id
_entity.type
_entity.pdbx_description
1 polymer ?
#
loop_
_entity_poly.entity_id
_entity_poly.type
_entity_poly.pdbx_seq_one_letter_code
_entity_poly.pdbx_strand_id
1 'polypeptide(L)'
;MLILEGIPLFLIELGIGQKMRLGSLGVWNTIHPWLGGIGISSTIVTFFVALYYNVIITWCFYYFFNSFQSPLPYDSCPIINGTVEPECHKSSATAYFWYRVTLDASSSIEEPGWPRWWIVLCLLLSWIIVFFIVMKGIQSSGKVVYFTSMFPYLVLTIFFVRGITLEGAGAGLTHMLKPKVDKLLDPKVWLDAATQVFYSFGLAFGSLIAFGSYNTPKNNCVRDVILVSVCNAMTAIYASVVIFAILGFKAVSNVKSCEKDNEELLAQSHGLATTVAMGDHLNITGLRDCSLDRELDAAAEGTGLAFIVFTQAIVELPGAPFWAIIFFMMLLSLGIGSQIGILEGMLCTIFDIEIFKRVSKQYITATVCIICFFVGIIFTTGAGEYWLSMFDSFAGTIGLVVVAMMEMISVVYVYGHEKFTKDIQDMTGYKPGIYWQVTWRFLAPIIMAVILVSSVVSMVIKHPTYQAWSREEGDTVATPYPTWVLGIAISMILAGILPIPIVFLLRRYQILKMDINIHEGSIRRIDTTVSTKEMITDVDEQLTSPDGPCLTATNTLKNKFTIGDFEV
;
A
#
# COMPACT_ATOMS: atom_id res chain seq x y z
N MET A 1 8.41 -15.01 -4.83
CA MET A 1 7.87 -14.45 -3.57
C MET A 1 6.39 -14.75 -3.39
N LEU A 2 5.48 -14.33 -4.29
CA LEU A 2 4.03 -14.55 -4.13
C LEU A 2 3.64 -16.00 -3.75
N ILE A 3 4.13 -17.00 -4.49
CA ILE A 3 3.81 -18.42 -4.23
C ILE A 3 4.50 -18.91 -2.95
N LEU A 4 5.76 -18.57 -2.72
CA LEU A 4 6.55 -19.19 -1.65
C LEU A 4 6.34 -18.55 -0.26
N GLU A 5 5.87 -17.31 -0.22
CA GLU A 5 5.80 -16.49 0.99
C GLU A 5 4.40 -15.91 1.18
N GLY A 6 3.89 -15.19 0.17
CA GLY A 6 2.59 -14.51 0.24
C GLY A 6 1.42 -15.46 0.47
N ILE A 7 1.23 -16.45 -0.42
CA ILE A 7 0.12 -17.42 -0.32
C ILE A 7 0.16 -18.21 1.03
N PRO A 8 1.32 -18.76 1.46
CA PRO A 8 1.44 -19.43 2.75
C PRO A 8 1.10 -18.55 3.94
N LEU A 9 1.59 -17.31 3.99
CA LEU A 9 1.32 -16.37 5.08
C LEU A 9 -0.14 -15.93 5.10
N PHE A 10 -0.73 -15.69 3.91
CA PHE A 10 -2.15 -15.35 3.78
C PHE A 10 -3.04 -16.46 4.38
N LEU A 11 -2.75 -17.73 4.08
CA LEU A 11 -3.51 -18.84 4.68
C LEU A 11 -3.34 -18.93 6.20
N ILE A 12 -2.16 -18.58 6.72
CA ILE A 12 -1.95 -18.50 8.18
C ILE A 12 -2.85 -17.45 8.80
N GLU A 13 -2.82 -16.21 8.30
CA GLU A 13 -3.59 -15.10 8.86
C GLU A 13 -5.10 -15.32 8.75
N LEU A 14 -5.59 -15.68 7.56
CA LEU A 14 -7.02 -15.90 7.34
C LEU A 14 -7.52 -17.12 8.13
N GLY A 15 -6.75 -18.21 8.12
CA GLY A 15 -7.09 -19.46 8.79
C GLY A 15 -7.13 -19.32 10.30
N ILE A 16 -6.13 -18.67 10.91
CA ILE A 16 -6.09 -18.48 12.36
C ILE A 16 -7.18 -17.51 12.82
N GLY A 17 -7.45 -16.45 12.04
CA GLY A 17 -8.55 -15.52 12.28
C GLY A 17 -9.90 -16.24 12.30
N GLN A 18 -10.17 -17.07 11.29
CA GLN A 18 -11.41 -17.85 11.19
C GLN A 18 -11.56 -18.89 12.32
N LYS A 19 -10.46 -19.56 12.69
CA LYS A 19 -10.48 -20.57 13.75
C LYS A 19 -10.76 -19.97 15.13
N MET A 20 -10.06 -18.87 15.46
CA MET A 20 -10.12 -18.28 16.80
C MET A 20 -11.25 -17.27 16.96
N ARG A 21 -11.73 -16.65 15.88
CA ARG A 21 -12.77 -15.60 15.89
C ARG A 21 -12.42 -14.41 16.78
N LEU A 22 -11.13 -14.10 16.84
CA LEU A 22 -10.54 -13.00 17.60
C LEU A 22 -9.77 -12.06 16.68
N GLY A 23 -9.42 -10.88 17.17
CA GLY A 23 -8.61 -9.90 16.44
C GLY A 23 -7.14 -10.26 16.53
N SER A 24 -6.28 -9.54 15.83
CA SER A 24 -4.84 -9.81 15.82
C SER A 24 -4.29 -9.95 17.25
N LEU A 25 -4.53 -8.96 18.12
CA LEU A 25 -4.10 -9.03 19.53
C LEU A 25 -4.71 -10.21 20.31
N GLY A 26 -6.00 -10.49 20.13
CA GLY A 26 -6.67 -11.61 20.80
C GLY A 26 -6.11 -12.98 20.38
N VAL A 27 -5.83 -13.16 19.09
CA VAL A 27 -5.24 -14.39 18.52
C VAL A 27 -3.88 -14.67 19.15
N TRP A 28 -2.97 -13.70 19.12
CA TRP A 28 -1.61 -13.92 19.62
C TRP A 28 -1.57 -14.21 21.12
N ASN A 29 -2.43 -13.55 21.91
CA ASN A 29 -2.57 -13.83 23.34
C ASN A 29 -3.14 -15.24 23.62
N THR A 30 -4.01 -15.74 22.76
CA THR A 30 -4.64 -17.07 22.90
C THR A 30 -3.67 -18.19 22.54
N ILE A 31 -2.79 -17.98 21.55
CA ILE A 31 -1.73 -18.94 21.21
C ILE A 31 -0.77 -19.08 22.38
N HIS A 32 -0.22 -17.96 22.84
CA HIS A 32 0.64 -17.93 24.01
C HIS A 32 0.69 -16.50 24.58
N PRO A 33 0.52 -16.29 25.89
CA PRO A 33 0.54 -14.95 26.47
C PRO A 33 1.81 -14.14 26.12
N TRP A 34 2.97 -14.75 25.96
CA TRP A 34 4.18 -14.00 25.61
C TRP A 34 4.18 -13.38 24.20
N LEU A 35 3.29 -13.82 23.31
CA LEU A 35 3.25 -13.40 21.91
C LEU A 35 2.35 -12.18 21.66
N GLY A 36 1.66 -11.67 22.69
CA GLY A 36 0.75 -10.52 22.56
C GLY A 36 1.38 -9.26 21.95
N GLY A 37 2.71 -9.13 22.01
CA GLY A 37 3.44 -8.01 21.40
C GLY A 37 3.35 -7.97 19.87
N ILE A 38 3.09 -9.10 19.21
CA ILE A 38 2.93 -9.17 17.74
C ILE A 38 1.72 -8.35 17.28
N GLY A 39 0.57 -8.48 17.96
CA GLY A 39 -0.63 -7.71 17.62
C GLY A 39 -0.47 -6.21 17.87
N ILE A 40 0.25 -5.82 18.93
CA ILE A 40 0.56 -4.41 19.21
C ILE A 40 1.50 -3.84 18.15
N SER A 41 2.55 -4.60 17.81
CA SER A 41 3.53 -4.25 16.76
C SER A 41 2.84 -4.05 15.42
N SER A 42 2.01 -5.01 14.99
CA SER A 42 1.18 -4.90 13.79
C SER A 42 0.31 -3.63 13.79
N THR A 43 -0.33 -3.30 14.92
CA THR A 43 -1.16 -2.08 15.05
C THR A 43 -0.35 -0.79 14.87
N ILE A 44 0.86 -0.71 15.42
CA ILE A 44 1.73 0.47 15.29
C ILE A 44 2.22 0.63 13.84
N VAL A 45 2.62 -0.47 13.20
CA VAL A 45 3.05 -0.43 11.80
C VAL A 45 1.89 -0.02 10.88
N THR A 46 0.71 -0.62 11.07
CA THR A 46 -0.52 -0.27 10.35
C THR A 46 -0.92 1.20 10.58
N PHE A 47 -0.71 1.75 11.78
CA PHE A 47 -0.91 3.17 12.06
C PHE A 47 -0.01 4.05 11.18
N PHE A 48 1.29 3.76 11.09
CA PHE A 48 2.19 4.52 10.21
C PHE A 48 1.79 4.43 8.74
N VAL A 49 1.39 3.24 8.28
CA VAL A 49 0.91 3.05 6.89
C VAL A 49 -0.38 3.83 6.64
N ALA A 50 -1.34 3.79 7.56
CA ALA A 50 -2.60 4.53 7.45
C ALA A 50 -2.40 6.04 7.30
N LEU A 51 -1.35 6.61 7.91
CA LEU A 51 -1.03 8.04 7.84
C LEU A 51 -0.67 8.48 6.42
N TYR A 52 0.41 7.92 5.86
CA TYR A 52 0.90 8.37 4.55
C TYR A 52 0.03 7.88 3.41
N TYR A 53 -0.62 6.71 3.55
CA TYR A 53 -1.52 6.20 2.52
C TYR A 53 -2.73 7.14 2.31
N ASN A 54 -3.26 7.73 3.38
CA ASN A 54 -4.34 8.72 3.28
C ASN A 54 -3.88 10.05 2.66
N VAL A 55 -2.58 10.36 2.66
CA VAL A 55 -2.02 11.53 1.96
C VAL A 55 -2.07 11.30 0.44
N ILE A 56 -1.84 10.08 -0.05
CA ILE A 56 -1.98 9.76 -1.48
C ILE A 56 -3.43 9.97 -1.92
N ILE A 57 -4.41 9.54 -1.10
CA ILE A 57 -5.84 9.79 -1.34
C ILE A 57 -6.13 11.29 -1.36
N THR A 58 -5.50 12.06 -0.48
CA THR A 58 -5.61 13.53 -0.42
C THR A 58 -5.17 14.19 -1.73
N TRP A 59 -4.03 13.77 -2.30
CA TRP A 59 -3.57 14.28 -3.59
C TRP A 59 -4.51 13.88 -4.73
N CYS A 60 -5.08 12.67 -4.69
CA CYS A 60 -6.09 12.25 -5.66
C CYS A 60 -7.36 13.12 -5.58
N PHE A 61 -7.80 13.54 -4.39
CA PHE A 61 -8.92 14.50 -4.26
C PHE A 61 -8.60 15.84 -4.88
N TYR A 62 -7.39 16.36 -4.64
CA TYR A 62 -6.94 17.63 -5.21
C TYR A 62 -7.00 17.60 -6.75
N TYR A 63 -6.45 16.55 -7.38
CA TYR A 63 -6.52 16.39 -8.83
C TYR A 63 -7.94 16.14 -9.35
N PHE A 64 -8.74 15.36 -8.63
CA PHE A 64 -10.14 15.11 -8.98
C PHE A 64 -10.94 16.42 -9.06
N PHE A 65 -10.82 17.30 -8.08
CA PHE A 65 -11.51 18.60 -8.11
C PHE A 65 -10.99 19.52 -9.22
N ASN A 66 -9.70 19.50 -9.49
CA ASN A 66 -9.09 20.26 -10.60
C ASN A 66 -9.39 19.69 -11.99
N SER A 67 -10.04 18.52 -12.09
CA SER A 67 -10.36 17.89 -13.38
C SER A 67 -11.70 18.32 -13.97
N PHE A 68 -12.50 19.14 -13.26
CA PHE A 68 -13.83 19.60 -13.70
C PHE A 68 -13.81 20.87 -14.58
N GLN A 69 -12.66 21.23 -15.14
CA GLN A 69 -12.48 22.43 -15.95
C GLN A 69 -11.85 22.11 -17.31
N SER A 70 -12.15 22.95 -18.31
CA SER A 70 -11.60 22.86 -19.68
C SER A 70 -11.12 24.26 -20.08
N PRO A 71 -9.82 24.48 -20.35
CA PRO A 71 -8.71 23.51 -20.33
C PRO A 71 -8.35 23.01 -18.92
N LEU A 72 -7.63 21.89 -18.85
CA LEU A 72 -7.10 21.36 -17.58
C LEU A 72 -6.02 22.31 -17.03
N PRO A 73 -5.86 22.42 -15.70
CA PRO A 73 -4.89 23.37 -15.12
C PRO A 73 -3.42 22.98 -15.35
N TYR A 74 -3.16 21.73 -15.73
CA TYR A 74 -1.83 21.18 -16.05
C TYR A 74 -1.64 20.94 -17.56
N ASP A 75 -2.47 21.57 -18.40
CA ASP A 75 -2.43 21.48 -19.86
C ASP A 75 -1.25 22.27 -20.46
N SER A 76 -1.00 23.48 -19.93
CA SER A 76 -0.03 24.42 -20.48
C SER A 76 0.76 25.14 -19.39
N CYS A 77 2.01 25.52 -19.69
CA CYS A 77 2.82 26.33 -18.79
C CYS A 77 2.22 27.74 -18.56
N PRO A 78 2.27 28.27 -17.32
CA PRO A 78 1.82 29.62 -17.06
C PRO A 78 2.73 30.66 -17.72
N ILE A 79 2.12 31.74 -18.21
CA ILE A 79 2.81 32.90 -18.78
C ILE A 79 2.78 34.01 -17.72
N ILE A 80 3.94 34.33 -17.13
CA ILE A 80 4.09 35.39 -16.14
C ILE A 80 4.85 36.54 -16.79
N ASN A 81 4.26 37.74 -16.77
CA ASN A 81 4.85 38.95 -17.37
C ASN A 81 5.20 38.82 -18.87
N GLY A 82 4.43 38.03 -19.62
CA GLY A 82 4.63 37.83 -21.06
C GLY A 82 5.71 36.81 -21.41
N THR A 83 6.40 36.23 -20.43
CA THR A 83 7.36 35.14 -20.61
C THR A 83 6.83 33.85 -20.00
N VAL A 84 7.10 32.72 -20.68
CA VAL A 84 6.82 31.40 -20.12
C VAL A 84 7.72 31.18 -18.90
N GLU A 85 7.16 30.66 -17.81
CA GLU A 85 7.93 30.36 -16.61
C GLU A 85 9.10 29.40 -16.95
N PRO A 86 10.36 29.77 -16.71
CA PRO A 86 11.52 29.01 -17.16
C PRO A 86 11.60 27.61 -16.53
N GLU A 87 11.14 27.46 -15.29
CA GLU A 87 11.07 26.16 -14.60
C GLU A 87 10.10 25.21 -15.30
N CYS A 88 8.95 25.71 -15.76
CA CYS A 88 7.97 24.91 -16.48
C CYS A 88 8.48 24.49 -17.87
N HIS A 89 9.20 25.40 -18.55
CA HIS A 89 9.78 25.12 -19.87
C HIS A 89 10.92 24.09 -19.82
N LYS A 90 11.70 24.04 -18.73
CA LYS A 90 12.75 23.02 -18.56
C LYS A 90 12.20 21.64 -18.23
N SER A 91 11.07 21.60 -17.51
CA SER A 91 10.43 20.38 -17.04
C SER A 91 9.25 20.00 -17.95
N SER A 92 8.03 20.07 -17.44
CA SER A 92 6.78 19.94 -18.20
C SER A 92 5.65 20.65 -17.46
N ALA A 93 4.55 20.97 -18.15
CA ALA A 93 3.38 21.59 -17.52
C ALA A 93 2.81 20.75 -16.36
N THR A 94 2.81 19.43 -16.50
CA THR A 94 2.33 18.51 -15.45
C THR A 94 3.31 18.39 -14.29
N ALA A 95 4.62 18.31 -14.54
CA ALA A 95 5.64 18.31 -13.48
C ALA A 95 5.61 19.62 -12.69
N TYR A 96 5.51 20.76 -13.39
CA TYR A 96 5.36 22.06 -12.75
C TYR A 96 4.08 22.14 -11.91
N PHE A 97 2.95 21.64 -12.43
CA PHE A 97 1.71 21.60 -11.66
C PHE A 97 1.81 20.70 -10.42
N TRP A 98 2.52 19.57 -10.48
CA TRP A 98 2.78 18.72 -9.32
C TRP A 98 3.67 19.40 -8.28
N TYR A 99 4.89 19.78 -8.65
CA TYR A 99 5.88 20.27 -7.70
C TYR A 99 5.60 21.70 -7.23
N ARG A 100 5.09 22.60 -8.08
CA ARG A 100 4.92 24.02 -7.74
C ARG A 100 3.51 24.42 -7.37
N VAL A 101 2.50 23.89 -8.04
CA VAL A 101 1.11 24.27 -7.78
C VAL A 101 0.47 23.37 -6.72
N THR A 102 0.64 22.06 -6.83
CA THR A 102 0.02 21.09 -5.93
C THR A 102 0.75 21.04 -4.61
N LEU A 103 2.03 20.66 -4.61
CA LEU A 103 2.83 20.46 -3.40
C LEU A 103 3.47 21.76 -2.87
N ASP A 104 3.83 22.68 -3.78
CA ASP A 104 4.74 23.80 -3.52
C ASP A 104 6.00 23.33 -2.75
N ALA A 105 6.70 22.41 -3.42
CA ALA A 105 7.81 21.62 -2.89
C ALA A 105 8.99 22.50 -2.47
N SER A 106 9.56 22.19 -1.30
CA SER A 106 10.79 22.79 -0.83
C SER A 106 12.01 22.16 -1.51
N SER A 107 13.13 22.88 -1.54
CA SER A 107 14.40 22.38 -2.06
C SER A 107 14.99 21.25 -1.20
N SER A 108 14.65 21.21 0.09
CA SER A 108 15.14 20.21 1.04
C SER A 108 14.08 19.86 2.08
N ILE A 109 14.26 18.69 2.72
CA ILE A 109 13.42 18.26 3.86
C ILE A 109 13.60 19.12 5.12
N GLU A 110 14.71 19.85 5.23
CA GLU A 110 15.04 20.69 6.40
C GLU A 110 14.26 22.02 6.40
N GLU A 111 13.74 22.41 5.24
CA GLU A 111 12.97 23.63 5.04
C GLU A 111 11.51 23.30 4.70
N PRO A 112 10.73 22.67 5.60
CA PRO A 112 9.37 22.21 5.29
C PRO A 112 8.40 23.36 4.97
N GLY A 113 8.69 24.58 5.44
CA GLY A 113 7.78 25.71 5.31
C GLY A 113 6.47 25.51 6.09
N TRP A 114 5.45 26.30 5.76
CA TRP A 114 4.14 26.19 6.39
C TRP A 114 3.25 25.16 5.67
N PRO A 115 2.35 24.46 6.40
CA PRO A 115 1.33 23.60 5.80
C PRO A 115 0.50 24.33 4.74
N ARG A 116 0.35 23.72 3.56
CA ARG A 116 -0.40 24.28 2.44
C ARG A 116 -1.90 24.08 2.67
N TRP A 117 -2.63 25.18 2.86
CA TRP A 117 -4.02 25.14 3.30
C TRP A 117 -4.95 24.35 2.35
N TRP A 118 -4.71 24.39 1.03
CA TRP A 118 -5.51 23.62 0.07
C TRP A 118 -5.34 22.11 0.21
N ILE A 119 -4.12 21.62 0.50
CA ILE A 119 -3.87 20.21 0.78
C ILE A 119 -4.46 19.83 2.13
N VAL A 120 -4.34 20.69 3.16
CA VAL A 120 -4.92 20.46 4.49
C VAL A 120 -6.44 20.29 4.41
N LEU A 121 -7.14 21.07 3.57
CA LEU A 121 -8.57 20.92 3.33
C LEU A 121 -8.90 19.56 2.67
N CYS A 122 -8.11 19.14 1.69
CA CYS A 122 -8.27 17.83 1.06
C CYS A 122 -7.97 16.68 2.04
N LEU A 123 -7.00 16.86 2.94
CA LEU A 123 -6.66 15.88 3.97
C LEU A 123 -7.78 15.73 4.99
N LEU A 124 -8.36 16.86 5.41
CA LEU A 124 -9.54 16.88 6.28
C LEU A 124 -10.71 16.15 5.63
N LEU A 125 -10.98 16.44 4.35
CA LEU A 125 -12.01 15.76 3.58
C LEU A 125 -11.76 14.25 3.52
N SER A 126 -10.53 13.82 3.24
CA SER A 126 -10.17 12.40 3.16
C SER A 126 -10.45 11.68 4.47
N TRP A 127 -10.02 12.24 5.60
CA TRP A 127 -10.29 11.65 6.92
C TRP A 127 -11.77 11.65 7.31
N ILE A 128 -12.54 12.67 6.91
CA ILE A 128 -14.00 12.71 7.12
C ILE A 128 -14.68 11.57 6.35
N ILE A 129 -14.33 11.38 5.08
CA ILE A 129 -14.88 10.31 4.24
C ILE A 129 -14.53 8.94 4.83
N VAL A 130 -13.25 8.73 5.16
CA VAL A 130 -12.77 7.49 5.77
C VAL A 130 -13.50 7.21 7.10
N PHE A 131 -13.70 8.21 7.94
CA PHE A 131 -14.48 8.08 9.17
C PHE A 131 -15.90 7.59 8.91
N PHE A 132 -16.65 8.22 8.00
CA PHE A 132 -18.03 7.82 7.69
C PHE A 132 -18.12 6.41 7.11
N ILE A 133 -17.12 5.98 6.34
CA ILE A 133 -17.07 4.63 5.79
C ILE A 133 -16.87 3.59 6.91
N VAL A 134 -15.97 3.87 7.86
CA VAL A 134 -15.54 2.90 8.89
C VAL A 134 -16.34 2.99 10.20
N MET A 135 -17.09 4.07 10.46
CA MET A 135 -17.73 4.31 11.77
C MET A 135 -18.70 3.21 12.24
N LYS A 136 -19.34 2.47 11.31
CA LYS A 136 -20.21 1.31 11.62
C LYS A 136 -19.53 -0.05 11.38
N GLY A 137 -18.21 -0.04 11.18
CA GLY A 137 -17.43 -1.21 10.77
C GLY A 137 -17.91 -1.79 9.44
N ILE A 138 -17.91 -3.12 9.36
CA ILE A 138 -18.18 -3.91 8.16
C ILE A 138 -19.57 -3.65 7.56
N GLN A 139 -20.54 -3.24 8.35
CA GLN A 139 -21.89 -2.92 7.85
C GLN A 139 -21.90 -1.74 6.88
N SER A 140 -21.05 -0.74 7.13
CA SER A 140 -20.93 0.43 6.26
C SER A 140 -19.85 0.19 5.21
N SER A 141 -18.68 -0.25 5.64
CA SER A 141 -17.55 -0.46 4.73
C SER A 141 -17.83 -1.54 3.69
N GLY A 142 -18.53 -2.63 4.04
CA GLY A 142 -18.91 -3.69 3.11
C GLY A 142 -19.81 -3.21 1.96
N LYS A 143 -20.66 -2.21 2.18
CA LYS A 143 -21.48 -1.60 1.10
C LYS A 143 -20.63 -0.77 0.15
N VAL A 144 -19.69 -0.02 0.69
CA VAL A 144 -18.77 0.84 -0.07
C VAL A 144 -17.80 -0.02 -0.90
N VAL A 145 -17.36 -1.15 -0.36
CA VAL A 145 -16.44 -2.09 -1.03
C VAL A 145 -16.98 -2.60 -2.37
N TYR A 146 -18.30 -2.77 -2.53
CA TYR A 146 -18.86 -3.16 -3.84
C TYR A 146 -18.54 -2.14 -4.94
N PHE A 147 -18.71 -0.86 -4.66
CA PHE A 147 -18.33 0.18 -5.61
C PHE A 147 -16.81 0.24 -5.74
N THR A 148 -16.09 0.28 -4.61
CA THR A 148 -14.66 0.54 -4.65
C THR A 148 -13.82 -0.58 -5.27
N SER A 149 -14.33 -1.80 -5.27
CA SER A 149 -13.70 -2.96 -5.92
C SER A 149 -14.08 -3.10 -7.39
N MET A 150 -15.34 -2.84 -7.78
CA MET A 150 -15.81 -3.05 -9.16
C MET A 150 -15.48 -1.89 -10.09
N PHE A 151 -15.59 -0.65 -9.60
CA PHE A 151 -15.38 0.55 -10.41
C PHE A 151 -13.97 0.62 -11.03
N PRO A 152 -12.87 0.27 -10.32
CA PRO A 152 -11.54 0.26 -10.91
C PRO A 152 -11.38 -0.71 -12.08
N TYR A 153 -11.98 -1.90 -12.05
CA TYR A 153 -11.91 -2.83 -13.18
C TYR A 153 -12.62 -2.28 -14.43
N LEU A 154 -13.75 -1.59 -14.24
CA LEU A 154 -14.43 -0.91 -15.34
C LEU A 154 -13.52 0.15 -15.97
N VAL A 155 -12.92 1.02 -15.15
CA VAL A 155 -12.06 2.11 -15.63
C VAL A 155 -10.78 1.56 -16.26
N LEU A 156 -10.12 0.57 -15.66
CA LEU A 156 -8.96 -0.10 -16.25
C LEU A 156 -9.29 -0.70 -17.62
N THR A 157 -10.50 -1.24 -17.81
CA THR A 157 -10.93 -1.78 -19.10
C THR A 157 -11.17 -0.68 -20.14
N ILE A 158 -11.71 0.46 -19.72
CA ILE A 158 -11.84 1.64 -20.59
C ILE A 158 -10.45 2.14 -21.02
N PHE A 159 -9.50 2.25 -20.08
CA PHE A 159 -8.12 2.64 -20.38
C PHE A 159 -7.35 1.57 -21.17
N PHE A 160 -7.64 0.29 -20.99
CA PHE A 160 -7.06 -0.78 -21.80
C PHE A 160 -7.43 -0.61 -23.27
N VAL A 161 -8.73 -0.53 -23.56
CA VAL A 161 -9.24 -0.35 -24.93
C VAL A 161 -8.70 0.95 -25.52
N ARG A 162 -8.68 2.05 -24.76
CA ARG A 162 -8.11 3.30 -25.26
C ARG A 162 -6.61 3.18 -25.49
N GLY A 163 -5.86 2.65 -24.53
CA GLY A 163 -4.40 2.54 -24.55
C GLY A 163 -3.90 1.74 -25.75
N ILE A 164 -4.50 0.59 -26.05
CA ILE A 164 -4.08 -0.23 -27.20
C ILE A 164 -4.44 0.39 -28.56
N THR A 165 -5.41 1.31 -28.61
CA THR A 165 -5.76 2.04 -29.85
C THR A 165 -4.84 3.23 -30.13
N LEU A 166 -4.01 3.63 -29.16
CA LEU A 166 -3.05 4.71 -29.33
C LEU A 166 -1.80 4.23 -30.06
N GLU A 167 -1.23 5.11 -30.87
CA GLU A 167 0.03 4.84 -31.55
C GLU A 167 1.17 4.69 -30.52
N GLY A 168 2.09 3.74 -30.72
CA GLY A 168 3.22 3.54 -29.79
C GLY A 168 2.94 2.64 -28.58
N ALA A 169 1.70 2.17 -28.38
CA ALA A 169 1.38 1.23 -27.30
C ALA A 169 2.23 -0.06 -27.34
N GLY A 170 2.54 -0.56 -28.54
CA GLY A 170 3.39 -1.74 -28.74
C GLY A 170 4.82 -1.57 -28.23
N ALA A 171 5.37 -0.35 -28.26
CA ALA A 171 6.73 -0.07 -27.76
C ALA A 171 6.79 -0.23 -26.24
N GLY A 172 5.82 0.33 -25.52
CA GLY A 172 5.74 0.19 -24.07
C GLY A 172 5.50 -1.26 -23.62
N LEU A 173 4.65 -2.02 -24.34
CA LEU A 173 4.44 -3.44 -24.05
C LEU A 173 5.69 -4.28 -24.32
N THR A 174 6.42 -3.98 -25.40
CA THR A 174 7.69 -4.66 -25.70
C THR A 174 8.73 -4.36 -24.62
N HIS A 175 8.78 -3.12 -24.13
CA HIS A 175 9.66 -2.73 -23.03
C HIS A 175 9.32 -3.46 -21.73
N MET A 176 8.04 -3.54 -21.35
CA MET A 176 7.56 -4.27 -20.17
C MET A 176 7.98 -5.75 -20.20
N LEU A 177 7.93 -6.39 -21.37
CA LEU A 177 8.23 -7.82 -21.52
C LEU A 177 9.70 -8.12 -21.83
N LYS A 178 10.56 -7.11 -22.02
CA LYS A 178 11.99 -7.27 -22.35
C LYS A 178 12.75 -7.67 -21.08
N PRO A 179 13.23 -8.92 -20.95
CA PRO A 179 13.85 -9.38 -19.72
C PRO A 179 15.28 -8.82 -19.57
N LYS A 180 15.53 -8.08 -18.49
CA LYS A 180 16.89 -7.65 -18.08
C LYS A 180 17.44 -8.65 -17.06
N VAL A 181 17.94 -9.80 -17.53
CA VAL A 181 18.39 -10.92 -16.66
C VAL A 181 19.49 -10.54 -15.67
N ASP A 182 20.33 -9.56 -16.02
CA ASP A 182 21.41 -9.07 -15.14
C ASP A 182 20.87 -8.45 -13.85
N LYS A 183 19.64 -7.90 -13.87
CA LYS A 183 19.00 -7.32 -12.69
C LYS A 183 18.60 -8.37 -11.66
N LEU A 184 18.44 -9.65 -12.04
CA LEU A 184 18.11 -10.73 -11.11
C LEU A 184 19.24 -11.04 -10.12
N LEU A 185 20.47 -10.61 -10.43
CA LEU A 185 21.62 -10.73 -9.54
C LEU A 185 21.62 -9.68 -8.42
N ASP A 186 20.84 -8.60 -8.55
CA ASP A 186 20.75 -7.56 -7.53
C ASP A 186 19.80 -8.02 -6.39
N PRO A 187 20.28 -8.16 -5.14
CA PRO A 187 19.45 -8.54 -4.00
C PRO A 187 18.28 -7.58 -3.76
N LYS A 188 18.40 -6.31 -4.17
CA LYS A 188 17.35 -5.30 -4.02
C LYS A 188 16.07 -5.69 -4.79
N VAL A 189 16.21 -6.28 -5.97
CA VAL A 189 15.06 -6.69 -6.80
C VAL A 189 14.19 -7.73 -6.09
N TRP A 190 14.80 -8.63 -5.33
CA TRP A 190 14.08 -9.65 -4.58
C TRP A 190 13.43 -9.11 -3.31
N LEU A 191 14.08 -8.14 -2.65
CA LEU A 191 13.52 -7.39 -1.54
C LEU A 191 12.26 -6.64 -1.98
N ASP A 192 12.36 -5.82 -3.03
CA ASP A 192 11.25 -5.03 -3.55
C ASP A 192 10.09 -5.94 -3.99
N ALA A 193 10.39 -7.09 -4.62
CA ALA A 193 9.38 -8.08 -5.00
C ALA A 193 8.67 -8.73 -3.80
N ALA A 194 9.36 -8.98 -2.69
CA ALA A 194 8.75 -9.53 -1.48
C ALA A 194 7.91 -8.49 -0.75
N THR A 195 8.44 -7.28 -0.57
CA THR A 195 7.73 -6.15 0.02
C THR A 195 6.46 -5.81 -0.76
N GLN A 196 6.51 -5.85 -2.10
CA GLN A 196 5.34 -5.69 -2.94
C GLN A 196 4.26 -6.74 -2.66
N VAL A 197 4.63 -8.00 -2.40
CA VAL A 197 3.67 -9.07 -2.05
C VAL A 197 3.01 -8.79 -0.71
N PHE A 198 3.75 -8.29 0.29
CA PHE A 198 3.17 -7.91 1.59
C PHE A 198 2.18 -6.77 1.47
N TYR A 199 2.52 -5.69 0.78
CA TYR A 199 1.61 -4.57 0.56
C TYR A 199 0.41 -4.96 -0.30
N SER A 200 0.62 -5.79 -1.33
CA SER A 200 -0.43 -6.19 -2.26
C SER A 200 -1.51 -7.05 -1.60
N PHE A 201 -1.14 -7.92 -0.66
CA PHE A 201 -2.11 -8.73 0.10
C PHE A 201 -2.55 -8.10 1.40
N GLY A 202 -1.81 -7.13 1.92
CA GLY A 202 -2.03 -6.56 3.23
C GLY A 202 -1.64 -7.51 4.38
N LEU A 203 -0.55 -8.25 4.19
CA LEU A 203 -0.02 -9.21 5.16
C LEU A 203 0.63 -8.49 6.35
N ALA A 204 0.59 -9.10 7.53
CA ALA A 204 1.11 -8.60 8.80
C ALA A 204 0.45 -7.29 9.31
N PHE A 205 -0.60 -6.79 8.66
CA PHE A 205 -1.41 -5.66 9.16
C PHE A 205 -2.46 -6.06 10.20
N GLY A 206 -2.71 -7.37 10.37
CA GLY A 206 -3.75 -7.91 11.22
C GLY A 206 -5.18 -7.75 10.66
N SER A 207 -5.31 -7.12 9.50
CA SER A 207 -6.59 -6.92 8.79
C SER A 207 -7.16 -8.24 8.27
N LEU A 208 -6.32 -9.14 7.74
CA LEU A 208 -6.76 -10.45 7.25
C LEU A 208 -7.19 -11.38 8.39
N ILE A 209 -6.52 -11.31 9.54
CA ILE A 209 -6.94 -11.99 10.77
C ILE A 209 -8.32 -11.47 11.20
N ALA A 210 -8.50 -10.15 11.21
CA ALA A 210 -9.78 -9.53 11.52
C ALA A 210 -10.87 -9.99 10.53
N PHE A 211 -10.63 -9.91 9.22
CA PHE A 211 -11.60 -10.34 8.21
C PHE A 211 -11.93 -11.83 8.29
N GLY A 212 -10.92 -12.68 8.50
CA GLY A 212 -11.12 -14.11 8.73
C GLY A 212 -12.00 -14.40 9.96
N SER A 213 -11.89 -13.58 11.01
CA SER A 213 -12.70 -13.74 12.23
C SER A 213 -14.21 -13.59 12.03
N TYR A 214 -14.63 -12.93 10.95
CA TYR A 214 -16.05 -12.77 10.61
C TYR A 214 -16.61 -13.92 9.76
N ASN A 215 -15.76 -14.82 9.26
CA ASN A 215 -16.21 -15.97 8.48
C ASN A 215 -16.95 -17.00 9.34
N THR A 216 -17.82 -17.79 8.68
CA THR A 216 -18.41 -18.97 9.30
C THR A 216 -17.32 -20.02 9.59
N PRO A 217 -17.46 -20.86 10.64
CA PRO A 217 -16.36 -21.73 11.07
C PRO A 217 -15.97 -22.77 10.01
N LYS A 218 -16.95 -23.23 9.24
CA LYS A 218 -16.79 -24.24 8.18
C LYS A 218 -16.55 -23.62 6.79
N ASN A 219 -16.23 -22.32 6.70
CA ASN A 219 -15.93 -21.70 5.42
C ASN A 219 -14.61 -22.21 4.85
N ASN A 220 -14.53 -22.36 3.52
CA ASN A 220 -13.34 -22.88 2.87
C ASN A 220 -12.28 -21.78 2.64
N CYS A 221 -11.53 -21.47 3.70
CA CYS A 221 -10.49 -20.44 3.67
C CYS A 221 -9.34 -20.75 2.68
N VAL A 222 -9.05 -22.03 2.40
CA VAL A 222 -8.01 -22.41 1.42
C VAL A 222 -8.42 -22.00 0.01
N ARG A 223 -9.68 -22.25 -0.36
CA ARG A 223 -10.23 -21.82 -1.65
C ARG A 223 -10.19 -20.31 -1.78
N ASP A 224 -10.60 -19.59 -0.73
CA ASP A 224 -10.64 -18.14 -0.73
C ASP A 224 -9.24 -17.53 -0.92
N VAL A 225 -8.24 -18.05 -0.20
CA VAL A 225 -6.85 -17.59 -0.33
C VAL A 225 -6.32 -17.81 -1.75
N ILE A 226 -6.55 -18.99 -2.33
CA ILE A 226 -6.08 -19.28 -3.70
C ILE A 226 -6.79 -18.36 -4.71
N LEU A 227 -8.10 -18.21 -4.60
CA LEU A 227 -8.88 -17.36 -5.50
C LEU A 227 -8.43 -15.90 -5.43
N VAL A 228 -8.33 -15.33 -4.22
CA VAL A 228 -7.89 -13.94 -4.03
C VAL A 228 -6.45 -13.76 -4.52
N SER A 229 -5.57 -14.73 -4.29
CA SER A 229 -4.18 -14.67 -4.74
C SER A 229 -4.05 -14.67 -6.26
N VAL A 230 -4.83 -15.50 -6.95
CA VAL A 230 -4.86 -15.56 -8.42
C VAL A 230 -5.48 -14.29 -9.00
N CYS A 231 -6.61 -13.83 -8.45
CA CYS A 231 -7.24 -12.57 -8.85
C CYS A 231 -6.27 -11.39 -8.69
N ASN A 232 -5.61 -11.27 -7.55
CA ASN A 232 -4.63 -10.23 -7.29
C ASN A 232 -3.48 -10.23 -8.32
N ALA A 233 -2.90 -11.40 -8.60
CA ALA A 233 -1.83 -11.53 -9.59
C ALA A 233 -2.31 -11.17 -11.01
N MET A 234 -3.49 -11.63 -11.43
CA MET A 234 -4.07 -11.29 -12.73
C MET A 234 -4.35 -9.79 -12.84
N THR A 235 -4.87 -9.17 -11.77
CA THR A 235 -5.15 -7.74 -11.73
C THR A 235 -3.87 -6.92 -11.80
N ALA A 236 -2.80 -7.32 -11.11
CA ALA A 236 -1.51 -6.65 -11.18
C ALA A 236 -0.91 -6.70 -12.60
N ILE A 237 -0.96 -7.87 -13.26
CA ILE A 237 -0.52 -8.02 -14.65
C ILE A 237 -1.39 -7.18 -15.58
N TYR A 238 -2.71 -7.22 -15.41
CA TYR A 238 -3.65 -6.46 -16.23
C TYR A 238 -3.44 -4.95 -16.11
N ALA A 239 -3.33 -4.43 -14.89
CA ALA A 239 -3.03 -3.02 -14.64
C ALA A 239 -1.68 -2.62 -15.24
N SER A 240 -0.65 -3.48 -15.13
CA SER A 240 0.66 -3.24 -15.75
C SER A 240 0.56 -3.11 -17.27
N VAL A 241 -0.18 -4.00 -17.94
CA VAL A 241 -0.42 -3.92 -19.39
C VAL A 241 -1.06 -2.58 -19.78
N VAL A 242 -2.07 -2.13 -19.03
CA VAL A 242 -2.74 -0.84 -19.27
C VAL A 242 -1.77 0.33 -19.11
N ILE A 243 -0.98 0.31 -18.02
CA ILE A 243 0.01 1.36 -17.73
C ILE A 243 1.06 1.46 -18.83
N PHE A 244 1.68 0.33 -19.19
CA PHE A 244 2.75 0.32 -20.19
C PHE A 244 2.25 0.62 -21.61
N ALA A 245 0.99 0.31 -21.95
CA ALA A 245 0.40 0.73 -23.21
C ALA A 245 0.32 2.27 -23.32
N ILE A 246 -0.11 2.96 -22.26
CA ILE A 246 -0.20 4.42 -22.22
C ILE A 246 1.20 5.05 -22.16
N LEU A 247 2.12 4.46 -21.39
CA LEU A 247 3.51 4.89 -21.33
C LEU A 247 4.21 4.80 -22.69
N GLY A 248 3.93 3.74 -23.46
CA GLY A 248 4.45 3.58 -24.83
C GLY A 248 3.98 4.68 -25.77
N PHE A 249 2.69 5.04 -25.71
CA PHE A 249 2.16 6.19 -26.46
C PHE A 249 2.89 7.49 -26.11
N LYS A 250 3.06 7.77 -24.81
CA LYS A 250 3.77 8.96 -24.34
C LYS A 250 5.22 8.99 -24.84
N ALA A 251 5.96 7.91 -24.67
CA ALA A 251 7.37 7.86 -25.06
C ALA A 251 7.55 8.10 -26.56
N VAL A 252 6.68 7.52 -27.40
CA VAL A 252 6.70 7.75 -28.85
C VAL A 252 6.30 9.20 -29.20
N SER A 253 5.32 9.78 -28.50
CA SER A 253 4.92 11.18 -28.67
C SER A 253 6.09 12.13 -28.36
N ASN A 254 6.79 11.92 -27.22
CA ASN A 254 7.96 12.68 -26.82
C ASN A 254 9.11 12.59 -27.85
N VAL A 255 9.41 11.37 -28.34
CA VAL A 255 10.45 11.17 -29.36
C VAL A 255 10.11 11.91 -30.65
N LYS A 256 8.86 11.82 -31.13
CA LYS A 256 8.42 12.55 -32.33
C LYS A 256 8.53 14.07 -32.16
N SER A 257 8.21 14.60 -30.97
CA SER A 257 8.38 16.02 -30.69
C SER A 257 9.87 16.41 -30.69
N CYS A 258 10.73 15.60 -30.08
CA CYS A 258 12.18 15.81 -30.05
C CYS A 258 12.81 15.78 -31.46
N GLU A 259 12.40 14.82 -32.30
CA GLU A 259 12.85 14.73 -33.69
C GLU A 259 12.43 15.97 -34.49
N LYS A 260 11.19 16.44 -34.32
CA LYS A 260 10.70 17.65 -34.96
C LYS A 260 11.47 18.91 -34.52
N ASP A 261 11.77 19.05 -33.23
CA ASP A 261 12.58 20.17 -32.72
C ASP A 261 13.99 20.15 -33.35
N ASN A 262 14.60 18.98 -33.45
CA ASN A 262 15.89 18.80 -34.12
C ASN A 262 15.80 19.15 -35.62
N GLU A 263 14.75 18.74 -36.32
CA GLU A 263 14.51 19.10 -37.73
C GLU A 263 14.35 20.61 -37.92
N GLU A 264 13.65 21.30 -37.03
CA GLU A 264 13.49 22.77 -37.07
C GLU A 264 14.82 23.50 -36.83
N LEU A 265 15.63 23.03 -35.88
CA LEU A 265 16.98 23.55 -35.64
C LEU A 265 17.89 23.31 -36.85
N LEU A 266 17.83 22.13 -37.46
CA LEU A 266 18.56 21.80 -38.68
C LEU A 266 18.10 22.69 -39.84
N ALA A 267 16.80 22.89 -40.03
CA ALA A 267 16.26 23.75 -41.08
C ALA A 267 16.71 25.22 -40.93
N GLN A 268 16.70 25.76 -39.71
CA GLN A 268 17.23 27.09 -39.43
C GLN A 268 18.73 27.18 -39.72
N SER A 269 19.50 26.15 -39.34
CA SER A 269 20.95 26.10 -39.60
C SER A 269 21.28 25.97 -41.09
N HIS A 270 20.49 25.21 -41.86
CA HIS A 270 20.65 25.07 -43.31
C HIS A 270 20.23 26.33 -44.08
N GLY A 271 19.20 27.04 -43.63
CA GLY A 271 18.86 28.38 -44.14
C GLY A 271 19.98 29.40 -43.93
N LEU A 272 20.72 29.27 -42.82
CA LEU A 272 21.93 30.06 -42.54
C LEU A 272 23.16 29.57 -43.32
N ALA A 273 23.25 28.27 -43.63
CA ALA A 273 24.35 27.71 -44.45
C ALA A 273 24.25 28.14 -45.92
N THR A 274 23.05 28.40 -46.46
CA THR A 274 22.90 28.98 -47.81
C THR A 274 23.42 30.41 -47.94
N THR A 275 23.61 31.15 -46.84
CA THR A 275 24.29 32.46 -46.86
C THR A 275 25.80 32.36 -46.57
N VAL A 276 26.28 31.23 -46.04
CA VAL A 276 27.68 30.98 -45.67
C VAL A 276 28.22 29.78 -46.43
N ALA A 277 28.24 29.86 -47.76
CA ALA A 277 29.02 28.95 -48.57
C ALA A 277 30.50 29.33 -48.47
N MET A 278 31.24 28.76 -47.52
CA MET A 278 32.66 28.40 -47.65
C MET A 278 33.18 27.80 -46.33
N GLY A 279 33.35 26.48 -46.34
CA GLY A 279 34.36 25.75 -45.57
C GLY A 279 34.48 26.04 -44.08
N ASP A 280 33.62 25.46 -43.26
CA ASP A 280 34.01 24.94 -41.95
C ASP A 280 32.99 23.90 -41.46
N HIS A 281 33.46 22.91 -40.70
CA HIS A 281 32.61 21.89 -40.09
C HIS A 281 31.58 22.56 -39.18
N LEU A 282 30.32 22.61 -39.62
CA LEU A 282 29.20 23.17 -38.86
C LEU A 282 28.94 22.26 -37.65
N ASN A 283 29.55 22.59 -36.51
CA ASN A 283 29.32 21.89 -35.25
C ASN A 283 27.99 22.42 -34.70
N ILE A 284 26.87 21.77 -35.05
CA ILE A 284 25.54 22.21 -34.64
C ILE A 284 25.38 21.89 -33.15
N THR A 285 25.62 22.90 -32.32
CA THR A 285 25.40 22.83 -30.87
C THR A 285 23.90 22.85 -30.59
N GLY A 286 23.38 21.84 -29.89
CA GLY A 286 22.00 21.83 -29.39
C GLY A 286 21.10 20.70 -29.90
N LEU A 287 21.58 19.80 -30.77
CA LEU A 287 20.83 18.58 -31.09
C LEU A 287 20.64 17.73 -29.84
N ARG A 288 19.39 17.32 -29.57
CA ARG A 288 19.04 16.40 -28.49
C ARG A 288 19.09 14.96 -28.99
N ASP A 289 19.57 14.06 -28.13
CA ASP A 289 19.53 12.61 -28.40
C ASP A 289 18.12 12.07 -28.11
N CYS A 290 17.34 11.84 -29.17
CA CYS A 290 15.94 11.41 -29.10
C CYS A 290 15.87 9.87 -29.07
N SER A 291 16.20 9.26 -27.93
CA SER A 291 16.19 7.79 -27.77
C SER A 291 14.92 7.29 -27.07
N LEU A 292 14.18 6.39 -27.75
CA LEU A 292 12.96 5.78 -27.20
C LEU A 292 13.24 4.93 -25.95
N ASP A 293 14.34 4.18 -25.92
CA ASP A 293 14.71 3.37 -24.75
C ASP A 293 14.98 4.27 -23.53
N ARG A 294 15.56 5.46 -23.75
CA ARG A 294 15.82 6.43 -22.68
C ARG A 294 14.52 7.02 -22.11
N GLU A 295 13.56 7.38 -22.96
CA GLU A 295 12.25 7.89 -22.51
C GLU A 295 11.46 6.84 -21.72
N LEU A 296 11.55 5.57 -22.13
CA LEU A 296 10.90 4.45 -21.43
C LEU A 296 11.60 4.11 -20.12
N ASP A 297 12.94 4.13 -20.07
CA ASP A 297 13.72 3.92 -18.85
C ASP A 297 13.61 5.11 -17.87
N ALA A 298 13.34 6.33 -18.35
CA ALA A 298 13.15 7.54 -17.56
C ALA A 298 11.73 7.69 -16.98
N ALA A 299 10.86 6.70 -17.16
CA ALA A 299 9.51 6.72 -16.60
C ALA A 299 9.56 6.85 -15.07
N ALA A 300 8.82 7.82 -14.54
CA ALA A 300 8.79 8.12 -13.10
C ALA A 300 8.24 6.93 -12.28
N GLU A 301 8.86 6.65 -11.14
CA GLU A 301 8.39 5.69 -10.15
C GLU A 301 7.50 6.38 -9.08
N GLY A 302 6.69 5.60 -8.37
CA GLY A 302 5.88 6.11 -7.24
C GLY A 302 4.80 7.13 -7.65
N THR A 303 4.75 8.25 -6.92
CA THR A 303 3.76 9.34 -7.12
C THR A 303 3.84 9.96 -8.50
N GLY A 304 5.06 10.11 -9.04
CA GLY A 304 5.30 10.72 -10.35
C GLY A 304 4.63 9.98 -11.51
N LEU A 305 4.46 8.65 -11.40
CA LEU A 305 3.79 7.87 -12.43
C LEU A 305 2.34 8.34 -12.62
N ALA A 306 1.58 8.44 -11.53
CA ALA A 306 0.17 8.81 -11.59
C ALA A 306 -0.04 10.31 -11.84
N PHE A 307 0.71 11.17 -11.15
CA PHE A 307 0.44 12.62 -11.13
C PHE A 307 1.18 13.41 -12.22
N ILE A 308 2.25 12.87 -12.82
CA ILE A 308 3.03 13.53 -13.87
C ILE A 308 2.91 12.78 -15.19
N VAL A 309 3.23 11.48 -15.19
CA VAL A 309 3.33 10.71 -16.43
C VAL A 309 1.96 10.43 -17.03
N PHE A 310 1.03 9.95 -16.23
CA PHE A 310 -0.34 9.66 -16.66
C PHE A 310 -1.15 10.91 -16.99
N THR A 311 -1.02 11.97 -16.19
CA THR A 311 -1.69 13.26 -16.46
C THR A 311 -1.22 13.87 -17.77
N GLN A 312 0.07 13.75 -18.09
CA GLN A 312 0.62 14.21 -19.36
C GLN A 312 0.03 13.43 -20.54
N ALA A 313 -0.06 12.11 -20.42
CA ALA A 313 -0.70 11.29 -21.45
C ALA A 313 -2.20 11.62 -21.60
N ILE A 314 -2.90 11.93 -20.50
CA ILE A 314 -4.33 12.30 -20.50
C ILE A 314 -4.57 13.63 -21.22
N VAL A 315 -3.68 14.61 -21.03
CA VAL A 315 -3.76 15.93 -21.69
C VAL A 315 -3.72 15.79 -23.22
N GLU A 316 -2.95 14.84 -23.75
CA GLU A 316 -2.87 14.58 -25.19
C GLU A 316 -4.12 13.90 -25.76
N LEU A 317 -5.03 13.39 -24.92
CA LEU A 317 -6.26 12.74 -25.38
C LEU A 317 -7.37 13.75 -25.69
N PRO A 318 -8.15 13.52 -26.76
CA PRO A 318 -9.33 14.32 -27.02
C PRO A 318 -10.34 14.16 -25.87
N GLY A 319 -10.85 15.28 -25.37
CA GLY A 319 -11.74 15.31 -24.21
C GLY A 319 -11.00 15.03 -22.89
N ALA A 320 -9.77 15.52 -22.73
CA ALA A 320 -8.91 15.31 -21.55
C ALA A 320 -9.63 15.40 -20.18
N PRO A 321 -10.56 16.34 -19.90
CA PRO A 321 -11.27 16.39 -18.62
C PRO A 321 -12.04 15.10 -18.29
N PHE A 322 -12.66 14.45 -19.28
CA PHE A 322 -13.38 13.19 -19.06
C PHE A 322 -12.43 12.08 -18.57
N TRP A 323 -11.29 11.93 -19.24
CA TRP A 323 -10.27 10.94 -18.91
C TRP A 323 -9.65 11.19 -17.53
N ALA A 324 -9.38 12.46 -17.19
CA ALA A 324 -8.87 12.86 -15.89
C ALA A 324 -9.87 12.52 -14.75
N ILE A 325 -11.15 12.85 -14.92
CA ILE A 325 -12.19 12.58 -13.91
C ILE A 325 -12.29 11.08 -13.62
N ILE A 326 -12.38 10.23 -14.65
CA ILE A 326 -12.50 8.77 -14.44
C ILE A 326 -11.23 8.16 -13.85
N PHE A 327 -10.05 8.67 -14.25
CA PHE A 327 -8.75 8.21 -13.74
C PHE A 327 -8.58 8.52 -12.24
N PHE A 328 -8.79 9.78 -11.84
CA PHE A 328 -8.66 10.15 -10.44
C PHE A 328 -9.78 9.58 -9.57
N MET A 329 -10.99 9.40 -10.10
CA MET A 329 -12.05 8.67 -9.40
C MET A 329 -11.69 7.19 -9.19
N MET A 330 -11.02 6.55 -10.16
CA MET A 330 -10.50 5.19 -10.01
C MET A 330 -9.42 5.12 -8.93
N LEU A 331 -8.45 6.04 -8.93
CA LEU A 331 -7.40 6.09 -7.91
C LEU A 331 -7.99 6.34 -6.50
N LEU A 332 -8.96 7.24 -6.38
CA LEU A 332 -9.69 7.47 -5.13
C LEU A 332 -10.41 6.19 -4.66
N SER A 333 -11.07 5.49 -5.58
CA SER A 333 -11.76 4.23 -5.31
C SER A 333 -10.80 3.16 -4.78
N LEU A 334 -9.64 2.95 -5.43
CA LEU A 334 -8.60 2.01 -5.01
C LEU A 334 -7.99 2.38 -3.65
N GLY A 335 -7.70 3.68 -3.46
CA GLY A 335 -7.16 4.21 -2.21
C GLY A 335 -8.13 4.01 -1.04
N ILE A 336 -9.37 4.44 -1.19
CA ILE A 336 -10.41 4.29 -0.15
C ILE A 336 -10.64 2.80 0.17
N GLY A 337 -10.71 1.93 -0.84
CA GLY A 337 -10.86 0.48 -0.65
C GLY A 337 -9.77 -0.12 0.22
N SER A 338 -8.51 0.26 -0.01
CA SER A 338 -7.36 -0.21 0.76
C SER A 338 -7.34 0.37 2.17
N GLN A 339 -7.69 1.65 2.33
CA GLN A 339 -7.73 2.33 3.64
C GLN A 339 -8.73 1.70 4.61
N ILE A 340 -9.84 1.13 4.10
CA ILE A 340 -10.79 0.35 4.92
C ILE A 340 -10.09 -0.84 5.58
N GLY A 341 -9.30 -1.60 4.83
CA GLY A 341 -8.60 -2.79 5.33
C GLY A 341 -7.54 -2.43 6.36
N ILE A 342 -6.72 -1.42 6.06
CA ILE A 342 -5.67 -0.89 6.95
C ILE A 342 -6.29 -0.45 8.28
N LEU A 343 -7.35 0.38 8.25
CA LEU A 343 -7.97 0.85 9.48
C LEU A 343 -8.71 -0.24 10.24
N GLU A 344 -9.38 -1.19 9.58
CA GLU A 344 -10.09 -2.26 10.30
C GLU A 344 -9.12 -3.14 11.08
N GLY A 345 -7.94 -3.47 10.52
CA GLY A 345 -6.90 -4.21 11.25
C GLY A 345 -6.43 -3.50 12.52
N MET A 346 -6.17 -2.19 12.41
CA MET A 346 -5.75 -1.36 13.54
C MET A 346 -6.88 -1.19 14.59
N LEU A 347 -8.09 -0.84 14.15
CA LEU A 347 -9.23 -0.62 15.04
C LEU A 347 -9.65 -1.90 15.76
N CYS A 348 -9.59 -3.04 15.09
CA CYS A 348 -9.87 -4.35 15.68
C CYS A 348 -8.99 -4.61 16.91
N THR A 349 -7.68 -4.35 16.81
CA THR A 349 -6.77 -4.48 17.93
C THR A 349 -7.05 -3.46 19.04
N ILE A 350 -7.35 -2.21 18.70
CA ILE A 350 -7.69 -1.17 19.69
C ILE A 350 -8.95 -1.55 20.47
N PHE A 351 -9.96 -2.14 19.82
CA PHE A 351 -11.19 -2.60 20.47
C PHE A 351 -10.99 -3.81 21.40
N ASP A 352 -9.95 -4.62 21.16
CA ASP A 352 -9.61 -5.76 22.01
C ASP A 352 -8.95 -5.32 23.34
N ILE A 353 -8.42 -4.10 23.42
CA ILE A 353 -7.82 -3.53 24.64
C ILE A 353 -8.91 -3.18 25.67
N GLU A 354 -8.76 -3.69 26.89
CA GLU A 354 -9.79 -3.59 27.93
C GLU A 354 -10.21 -2.16 28.31
N ILE A 355 -9.26 -1.23 28.31
CA ILE A 355 -9.48 0.19 28.64
C ILE A 355 -10.52 0.82 27.69
N PHE A 356 -10.46 0.46 26.41
CA PHE A 356 -11.32 1.02 25.38
C PHE A 356 -12.63 0.26 25.22
N LYS A 357 -12.80 -0.90 25.87
CA LYS A 357 -14.07 -1.64 25.83
C LYS A 357 -15.23 -0.76 26.27
N ARG A 358 -15.13 0.16 27.23
CA ARG A 358 -16.31 0.93 27.70
C ARG A 358 -16.85 1.99 26.73
N VAL A 359 -16.13 2.31 25.66
CA VAL A 359 -16.50 3.38 24.72
C VAL A 359 -17.18 2.79 23.47
N SER A 360 -18.06 3.54 22.82
CA SER A 360 -18.69 3.09 21.57
C SER A 360 -17.69 3.11 20.40
N LYS A 361 -17.86 2.21 19.42
CA LYS A 361 -16.98 2.07 18.24
C LYS A 361 -16.83 3.39 17.48
N GLN A 362 -17.91 4.18 17.38
CA GLN A 362 -17.93 5.44 16.64
C GLN A 362 -17.00 6.49 17.25
N TYR A 363 -16.99 6.63 18.58
CA TYR A 363 -16.14 7.62 19.25
C TYR A 363 -14.66 7.26 19.15
N ILE A 364 -14.30 5.99 19.34
CA ILE A 364 -12.91 5.53 19.19
C ILE A 364 -12.43 5.75 17.75
N THR A 365 -13.25 5.38 16.77
CA THR A 365 -12.92 5.59 15.35
C THR A 365 -12.72 7.08 15.05
N ALA A 366 -13.59 7.95 15.57
CA ALA A 366 -13.44 9.39 15.42
C ALA A 366 -12.13 9.90 16.04
N THR A 367 -11.81 9.48 17.28
CA THR A 367 -10.57 9.87 17.97
C THR A 367 -9.34 9.43 17.18
N VAL A 368 -9.32 8.20 16.66
CA VAL A 368 -8.23 7.69 15.84
C VAL A 368 -8.07 8.52 14.56
N CYS A 369 -9.16 8.78 13.82
CA CYS A 369 -9.10 9.60 12.61
C CYS A 369 -8.63 11.04 12.90
N ILE A 370 -9.04 11.62 14.03
CA ILE A 370 -8.62 12.96 14.45
C ILE A 370 -7.11 12.98 14.77
N ILE A 371 -6.60 11.98 15.49
CA ILE A 371 -5.16 11.85 15.76
C ILE A 371 -4.40 11.71 14.44
N CYS A 372 -4.87 10.85 13.54
CA CYS A 372 -4.23 10.64 12.25
C CYS A 372 -4.26 11.90 11.36
N PHE A 373 -5.33 12.70 11.43
CA PHE A 373 -5.41 13.99 10.75
C PHE A 373 -4.34 14.95 11.26
N PHE A 374 -4.22 15.14 12.59
CA PHE A 374 -3.24 16.07 13.16
C PHE A 374 -1.79 15.65 12.88
N VAL A 375 -1.48 14.36 13.01
CA VAL A 375 -0.16 13.84 12.62
C VAL A 375 0.05 14.00 11.12
N GLY A 376 -0.98 13.77 10.32
CA GLY A 376 -0.96 13.88 8.86
C GLY A 376 -0.66 15.28 8.31
N ILE A 377 -0.81 16.34 9.12
CA ILE A 377 -0.49 17.72 8.71
C ILE A 377 0.98 17.85 8.27
N ILE A 378 1.91 17.06 8.82
CA ILE A 378 3.32 17.10 8.42
C ILE A 378 3.51 16.85 6.92
N PHE A 379 2.69 16.00 6.32
CA PHE A 379 2.76 15.67 4.89
C PHE A 379 2.12 16.73 3.98
N THR A 380 1.54 17.78 4.56
CA THR A 380 0.96 18.92 3.81
C THR A 380 1.91 20.10 3.71
N THR A 381 3.12 19.98 4.26
CA THR A 381 4.21 20.96 4.14
C THR A 381 4.88 20.85 2.78
N GLY A 382 5.75 21.81 2.42
CA GLY A 382 6.53 21.75 1.18
C GLY A 382 7.50 20.56 1.12
N ALA A 383 7.86 19.98 2.28
CA ALA A 383 8.63 18.74 2.37
C ALA A 383 7.76 17.48 2.44
N GLY A 384 6.44 17.59 2.22
CA GLY A 384 5.47 16.53 2.47
C GLY A 384 5.70 15.25 1.68
N GLU A 385 6.08 15.36 0.41
CA GLU A 385 6.43 14.21 -0.45
C GLU A 385 7.69 13.50 0.06
N TYR A 386 8.69 14.24 0.56
CA TYR A 386 9.92 13.68 1.12
C TYR A 386 9.65 12.91 2.41
N TRP A 387 8.76 13.44 3.26
CA TRP A 387 8.26 12.74 4.45
C TRP A 387 7.51 11.46 4.08
N LEU A 388 6.66 11.51 3.05
CA LEU A 388 5.93 10.33 2.60
C LEU A 388 6.87 9.22 2.11
N SER A 389 7.86 9.58 1.28
CA SER A 389 8.86 8.62 0.78
C SER A 389 9.67 7.97 1.91
N MET A 390 9.99 8.76 2.95
CA MET A 390 10.66 8.24 4.16
C MET A 390 9.76 7.28 4.94
N PHE A 391 8.50 7.64 5.18
CA PHE A 391 7.57 6.78 5.90
C PHE A 391 7.34 5.46 5.16
N ASP A 392 7.15 5.49 3.85
CA ASP A 392 6.91 4.30 3.02
C ASP A 392 8.12 3.35 3.02
N SER A 393 9.33 3.91 2.83
CA SER A 393 10.55 3.11 2.73
C SER A 393 10.96 2.46 4.05
N PHE A 394 10.76 3.14 5.19
CA PHE A 394 11.29 2.71 6.49
C PHE A 394 10.24 2.11 7.42
N ALA A 395 9.05 2.71 7.50
CA ALA A 395 8.04 2.32 8.50
C ALA A 395 7.36 1.00 8.14
N GLY A 396 6.95 0.84 6.88
CA GLY A 396 6.22 -0.35 6.46
C GLY A 396 7.15 -1.50 6.06
N THR A 397 8.24 -1.26 5.34
CA THR A 397 9.07 -2.36 4.79
C THR A 397 9.71 -3.24 5.86
N ILE A 398 10.50 -2.68 6.78
CA ILE A 398 11.23 -3.48 7.78
C ILE A 398 10.29 -3.98 8.88
N GLY A 399 9.39 -3.10 9.35
CA GLY A 399 8.42 -3.44 10.38
C GLY A 399 7.52 -4.61 9.98
N LEU A 400 6.94 -4.58 8.78
CA LEU A 400 6.05 -5.64 8.31
C LEU A 400 6.76 -6.97 8.14
N VAL A 401 7.98 -6.99 7.58
CA VAL A 401 8.75 -8.23 7.40
C VAL A 401 9.03 -8.88 8.76
N VAL A 402 9.39 -8.10 9.78
CA VAL A 402 9.64 -8.62 11.14
C VAL A 402 8.37 -9.15 11.76
N VAL A 403 7.25 -8.42 11.66
CA VAL A 403 5.94 -8.89 12.15
C VAL A 403 5.56 -10.20 11.44
N ALA A 404 5.55 -10.23 10.12
CA ALA A 404 5.25 -11.41 9.29
C ALA A 404 6.09 -12.63 9.69
N MET A 405 7.39 -12.44 9.88
CA MET A 405 8.30 -13.50 10.32
C MET A 405 7.90 -14.03 11.71
N MET A 406 7.60 -13.14 12.65
CA MET A 406 7.20 -13.52 14.01
C MET A 406 5.81 -14.18 14.05
N GLU A 407 4.87 -13.77 13.20
CA GLU A 407 3.56 -14.41 13.03
C GLU A 407 3.72 -15.86 12.55
N MET A 408 4.55 -16.05 11.53
CA MET A 408 4.80 -17.37 10.97
C MET A 408 5.50 -18.29 11.99
N ILE A 409 6.53 -17.80 12.67
CA ILE A 409 7.22 -18.57 13.72
C ILE A 409 6.23 -18.94 14.83
N SER A 410 5.37 -18.00 15.24
CA SER A 410 4.36 -18.21 16.28
C SER A 410 3.37 -19.30 15.94
N VAL A 411 2.83 -19.33 14.71
CA VAL A 411 1.83 -20.34 14.34
C VAL A 411 2.49 -21.70 14.06
N VAL A 412 3.63 -21.72 13.41
CA VAL A 412 4.26 -22.98 12.96
C VAL A 412 4.98 -23.70 14.10
N TYR A 413 5.70 -22.95 14.94
CA TYR A 413 6.58 -23.52 15.98
C TYR A 413 5.99 -23.43 17.39
N VAL A 414 5.26 -22.37 17.75
CA VAL A 414 4.67 -22.23 19.11
C VAL A 414 3.29 -22.88 19.18
N TYR A 415 2.37 -22.53 18.26
CA TYR A 415 1.06 -23.17 18.18
C TYR A 415 1.14 -24.62 17.68
N GLY A 416 2.14 -24.90 16.84
CA GLY A 416 2.44 -26.21 16.29
C GLY A 416 1.77 -26.44 14.93
N HIS A 417 2.59 -26.72 13.91
CA HIS A 417 2.12 -26.92 12.54
C HIS A 417 1.10 -28.06 12.39
N GLU A 418 1.22 -29.14 13.18
CA GLU A 418 0.28 -30.27 13.12
C GLU A 418 -1.11 -29.88 13.60
N LYS A 419 -1.18 -29.10 14.69
CA LYS A 419 -2.42 -28.56 15.24
C LYS A 419 -3.08 -27.62 14.25
N PHE A 420 -2.31 -26.70 13.67
CA PHE A 420 -2.81 -25.79 12.64
C PHE A 420 -3.33 -26.54 11.40
N THR A 421 -2.60 -27.57 10.95
CA THR A 421 -3.02 -28.41 9.81
C THR A 421 -4.34 -29.12 10.09
N LYS A 422 -4.51 -29.63 11.31
CA LYS A 422 -5.76 -30.24 11.76
C LYS A 422 -6.89 -29.22 11.81
N ASP A 423 -6.64 -28.02 12.32
CA ASP A 423 -7.64 -26.96 12.36
C ASP A 423 -8.12 -26.56 10.95
N ILE A 424 -7.21 -26.46 9.98
CA ILE A 424 -7.58 -26.21 8.57
C ILE A 424 -8.39 -27.38 7.99
N GLN A 425 -8.01 -28.61 8.31
CA GLN A 425 -8.77 -29.79 7.89
C GLN A 425 -10.17 -29.82 8.51
N ASP A 426 -10.32 -29.46 9.78
CA ASP A 426 -11.61 -29.42 10.47
C ASP A 426 -12.52 -28.31 9.93
N MET A 427 -11.94 -27.17 9.49
CA MET A 427 -12.70 -26.06 8.90
C MET A 427 -13.09 -26.31 7.44
N THR A 428 -12.20 -26.89 6.63
CA THR A 428 -12.37 -26.96 5.16
C THR A 428 -12.66 -28.35 4.62
N GLY A 429 -12.47 -29.40 5.44
CA GLY A 429 -12.46 -30.80 5.00
C GLY A 429 -11.21 -31.20 4.19
N TYR A 430 -10.36 -30.25 3.83
CA TYR A 430 -9.13 -30.47 3.06
C TYR A 430 -7.92 -30.46 3.98
N LYS A 431 -7.12 -31.54 3.95
CA LYS A 431 -5.86 -31.59 4.67
C LYS A 431 -4.76 -30.89 3.86
N PRO A 432 -4.11 -29.83 4.39
CA PRO A 432 -3.00 -29.17 3.71
C PRO A 432 -1.90 -30.16 3.28
N GLY A 433 -1.63 -30.22 1.97
CA GLY A 433 -0.62 -31.09 1.36
C GLY A 433 0.83 -30.65 1.63
N ILE A 434 1.77 -31.33 0.95
CA ILE A 434 3.23 -31.16 1.14
C ILE A 434 3.69 -29.72 0.88
N TYR A 435 3.12 -29.08 -0.15
CA TYR A 435 3.42 -27.69 -0.48
C TYR A 435 3.31 -26.78 0.75
N TRP A 436 2.14 -26.77 1.41
CA TRP A 436 1.89 -25.95 2.59
C TRP A 436 2.85 -26.27 3.74
N GLN A 437 3.11 -27.55 3.99
CA GLN A 437 4.00 -27.98 5.08
C GLN A 437 5.44 -27.50 4.86
N VAL A 438 5.95 -27.62 3.63
CA VAL A 438 7.32 -27.21 3.29
C VAL A 438 7.45 -25.69 3.32
N THR A 439 6.46 -24.96 2.79
CA THR A 439 6.49 -23.50 2.79
C THR A 439 6.41 -22.92 4.19
N TRP A 440 5.50 -23.42 5.03
CA TRP A 440 5.33 -22.93 6.40
C TRP A 440 6.52 -23.24 7.30
N ARG A 441 7.07 -24.45 7.20
CA ARG A 441 8.13 -24.89 8.11
C ARG A 441 9.50 -24.32 7.74
N PHE A 442 9.82 -24.30 6.44
CA PHE A 442 11.20 -24.05 6.01
C PHE A 442 11.31 -22.87 5.05
N LEU A 443 10.62 -22.91 3.90
CA LEU A 443 10.91 -21.95 2.84
C LEU A 443 10.55 -20.51 3.21
N ALA A 444 9.33 -20.25 3.65
CA ALA A 444 8.90 -18.88 3.93
C ALA A 444 9.68 -18.23 5.10
N PRO A 445 9.94 -18.91 6.24
CA PRO A 445 10.78 -18.34 7.29
C PRO A 445 12.21 -18.06 6.85
N ILE A 446 12.82 -18.95 6.05
CA ILE A 446 14.18 -18.75 5.53
C ILE A 446 14.21 -17.57 4.56
N ILE A 447 13.24 -17.47 3.65
CA ILE A 447 13.14 -16.37 2.69
C ILE A 447 12.98 -15.03 3.42
N MET A 448 12.05 -14.94 4.38
CA MET A 448 11.86 -13.72 5.19
C MET A 448 13.13 -13.34 5.97
N ALA A 449 13.84 -14.31 6.54
CA ALA A 449 15.09 -14.05 7.24
C ALA A 449 16.19 -13.52 6.31
N VAL A 450 16.33 -14.10 5.11
CA VAL A 450 17.30 -13.63 4.09
C VAL A 450 16.95 -12.22 3.63
N ILE A 451 15.67 -11.95 3.36
CA ILE A 451 15.19 -10.62 2.97
C ILE A 451 15.52 -9.60 4.06
N LEU A 452 15.17 -9.90 5.32
CA LEU A 452 15.41 -9.00 6.45
C LEU A 452 16.91 -8.69 6.61
N VAL A 453 17.77 -9.71 6.58
CA VAL A 453 19.23 -9.53 6.69
C VAL A 453 19.75 -8.71 5.51
N SER A 454 19.32 -9.02 4.28
CA SER A 454 19.72 -8.29 3.08
C SER A 454 19.30 -6.81 3.13
N SER A 455 18.10 -6.51 3.63
CA SER A 455 17.61 -5.13 3.81
C SER A 455 18.48 -4.35 4.78
N VAL A 456 18.75 -4.94 5.95
CA VAL A 456 19.57 -4.28 6.98
C VAL A 456 20.99 -4.05 6.47
N VAL A 457 21.58 -5.04 5.80
CA VAL A 457 22.92 -4.91 5.20
C VAL A 457 22.94 -3.83 4.10
N SER A 458 21.94 -3.84 3.20
CA SER A 458 21.85 -2.85 2.12
C SER A 458 21.72 -1.43 2.66
N MET A 459 20.97 -1.25 3.73
CA MET A 459 20.76 0.02 4.42
C MET A 459 22.02 0.54 5.14
N VAL A 460 22.87 -0.37 5.63
CA VAL A 460 24.16 -0.01 6.25
C VAL A 460 25.20 0.35 5.18
N ILE A 461 25.19 -0.33 4.03
CA ILE A 461 26.18 -0.13 2.96
C ILE A 461 25.85 1.11 2.11
N LYS A 462 24.58 1.29 1.72
CA LYS A 462 24.13 2.42 0.90
C LYS A 462 23.38 3.41 1.79
N HIS A 463 23.94 4.61 1.94
CA HIS A 463 23.26 5.68 2.64
C HIS A 463 21.92 6.00 1.92
N PRO A 464 20.81 6.08 2.66
CA PRO A 464 19.51 6.35 2.06
C PRO A 464 19.46 7.79 1.53
N THR A 465 18.96 7.93 0.31
CA THR A 465 18.77 9.20 -0.40
C THR A 465 17.30 9.36 -0.78
N TYR A 466 16.84 10.60 -0.94
CA TYR A 466 15.52 10.94 -1.47
C TYR A 466 15.64 11.83 -2.69
N GLN A 467 14.59 11.85 -3.51
CA GLN A 467 14.53 12.68 -4.71
C GLN A 467 13.96 14.06 -4.33
N ALA A 468 14.80 15.10 -4.38
CA ALA A 468 14.42 16.47 -4.06
C ALA A 468 14.25 17.31 -5.32
N TRP A 469 13.21 18.13 -5.39
CA TRP A 469 12.96 18.99 -6.54
C TRP A 469 13.96 20.16 -6.60
N SER A 470 14.72 20.25 -7.69
CA SER A 470 15.63 21.37 -7.96
C SER A 470 15.01 22.35 -8.95
N ARG A 471 14.81 23.61 -8.53
CA ARG A 471 14.27 24.68 -9.37
C ARG A 471 15.20 25.07 -10.53
N GLU A 472 16.50 24.89 -10.35
CA GLU A 472 17.51 25.29 -11.34
C GLU A 472 17.54 24.31 -12.53
N GLU A 473 17.41 23.02 -12.23
CA GLU A 473 17.44 21.94 -13.22
C GLU A 473 16.04 21.65 -13.78
N GLY A 474 14.97 21.91 -13.01
CA GLY A 474 13.60 21.51 -13.40
C GLY A 474 13.41 19.99 -13.34
N ASP A 475 14.19 19.32 -12.49
CA ASP A 475 14.16 17.88 -12.31
C ASP A 475 14.43 17.53 -10.83
N THR A 476 14.16 16.29 -10.46
CA THR A 476 14.47 15.76 -9.15
C THR A 476 15.92 15.29 -9.07
N VAL A 477 16.59 15.66 -7.98
CA VAL A 477 17.98 15.34 -7.70
C VAL A 477 18.05 14.45 -6.45
N ALA A 478 18.86 13.39 -6.53
CA ALA A 478 19.10 12.51 -5.40
C ALA A 478 19.89 13.24 -4.30
N THR A 479 19.27 13.47 -3.15
CA THR A 479 19.85 14.16 -2.01
C THR A 479 19.89 13.23 -0.79
N PRO A 480 20.95 13.27 0.04
CA PRO A 480 21.04 12.41 1.23
C PRO A 480 20.10 12.91 2.34
N TYR A 481 19.52 11.97 3.09
CA TYR A 481 18.73 12.33 4.26
C TYR A 481 19.61 12.95 5.37
N PRO A 482 19.15 14.03 6.03
CA PRO A 482 19.80 14.55 7.23
C PRO A 482 19.84 13.53 8.37
N THR A 483 20.86 13.63 9.24
CA THR A 483 21.08 12.68 10.34
C THR A 483 19.94 12.65 11.35
N TRP A 484 19.30 13.79 11.62
CA TRP A 484 18.15 13.87 12.52
C TRP A 484 16.91 13.19 11.94
N VAL A 485 16.69 13.26 10.61
CA VAL A 485 15.60 12.54 9.91
C VAL A 485 15.85 11.04 9.97
N LEU A 486 17.10 10.62 9.77
CA LEU A 486 17.47 9.21 9.92
C LEU A 486 17.24 8.71 11.36
N GLY A 487 17.48 9.55 12.37
CA GLY A 487 17.12 9.27 13.76
C GLY A 487 15.62 9.02 13.96
N ILE A 488 14.77 9.81 13.32
CA ILE A 488 13.31 9.59 13.30
C ILE A 488 12.98 8.26 12.62
N ALA A 489 13.57 7.97 11.45
CA ALA A 489 13.33 6.73 10.73
C ALA A 489 13.70 5.48 11.57
N ILE A 490 14.85 5.51 12.25
CA ILE A 490 15.26 4.44 13.18
C ILE A 490 14.28 4.35 14.35
N SER A 491 13.84 5.48 14.92
CA SER A 491 12.86 5.48 16.01
C SER A 491 11.52 4.84 15.60
N MET A 492 11.10 5.01 14.34
CA MET A 492 9.87 4.43 13.82
C MET A 492 9.98 2.91 13.65
N ILE A 493 11.11 2.43 13.12
CA ILE A 493 11.40 0.99 13.01
C ILE A 493 11.39 0.36 14.41
N LEU A 494 12.05 1.01 15.38
CA LEU A 494 12.07 0.54 16.77
C LEU A 494 10.68 0.58 17.39
N ALA A 495 9.87 1.63 17.17
CA ALA A 495 8.50 1.71 17.66
C ALA A 495 7.62 0.57 17.10
N GLY A 496 7.85 0.18 15.84
CA GLY A 496 7.20 -0.96 15.22
C GLY A 496 7.62 -2.28 15.88
N ILE A 497 8.91 -2.53 16.09
CA ILE A 497 9.43 -3.86 16.47
C ILE A 497 9.49 -4.08 17.99
N LEU A 498 9.85 -3.07 18.78
CA LEU A 498 10.07 -3.17 20.24
C LEU A 498 8.89 -3.73 21.05
N PRO A 499 7.60 -3.54 20.67
CA PRO A 499 6.50 -4.15 21.40
C PRO A 499 6.62 -5.68 21.54
N ILE A 500 7.25 -6.36 20.57
CA ILE A 500 7.42 -7.83 20.59
C ILE A 500 8.31 -8.26 21.78
N PRO A 501 9.59 -7.82 21.89
CA PRO A 501 10.43 -8.17 23.03
C PRO A 501 9.95 -7.51 24.34
N ILE A 502 9.41 -6.29 24.32
CA ILE A 502 8.95 -5.61 25.55
C ILE A 502 7.81 -6.41 26.20
N VAL A 503 6.79 -6.80 25.43
CA VAL A 503 5.67 -7.59 25.98
C VAL A 503 6.14 -8.95 26.47
N PHE A 504 7.06 -9.59 25.74
CA PHE A 504 7.69 -10.84 26.17
C PHE A 504 8.37 -10.67 27.54
N LEU A 505 9.23 -9.67 27.71
CA LEU A 505 9.96 -9.42 28.96
C LEU A 505 9.01 -9.04 30.11
N LEU A 506 8.06 -8.14 29.88
CA LEU A 506 7.10 -7.69 30.90
C LEU A 506 6.26 -8.86 31.44
N ARG A 507 5.83 -9.78 30.57
CA ARG A 507 5.05 -10.95 30.97
C ARG A 507 5.92 -12.04 31.58
N ARG A 508 7.16 -12.23 31.09
CA ARG A 508 8.11 -13.20 31.65
C ARG A 508 8.49 -12.86 33.09
N TYR A 509 8.70 -11.58 33.40
CA TYR A 509 9.03 -11.08 34.74
C TYR A 509 7.81 -10.66 35.58
N GLN A 510 6.59 -10.91 35.09
CA GLN A 510 5.32 -10.61 35.77
C GLN A 510 5.18 -9.15 36.27
N ILE A 511 5.82 -8.19 35.60
CA ILE A 511 5.79 -6.77 36.00
C ILE A 511 4.41 -6.15 35.72
N LEU A 512 3.65 -6.70 34.78
CA LEU A 512 2.29 -6.27 34.41
C LEU A 512 1.34 -7.47 34.41
N LYS A 513 0.45 -7.54 35.42
CA LYS A 513 -0.75 -8.38 35.38
C LYS A 513 -1.80 -7.71 34.50
N MET A 514 -1.64 -7.82 33.19
CA MET A 514 -2.68 -7.41 32.24
C MET A 514 -3.44 -8.67 31.82
N ASP A 515 -4.36 -9.11 32.68
CA ASP A 515 -5.25 -10.23 32.37
C ASP A 515 -6.28 -9.75 31.36
N ILE A 516 -6.09 -10.09 30.08
CA ILE A 516 -7.07 -9.80 29.03
C ILE A 516 -8.18 -10.87 29.14
N ASN A 517 -9.40 -10.47 29.46
CA ASN A 517 -10.56 -11.35 29.36
C ASN A 517 -10.91 -11.59 27.88
N ILE A 518 -10.42 -12.70 27.33
CA ILE A 518 -10.56 -13.13 25.93
C ILE A 518 -12.02 -13.36 25.53
N HIS A 519 -12.85 -13.88 26.44
CA HIS A 519 -14.22 -14.33 26.13
C HIS A 519 -15.23 -13.18 25.94
N GLU A 520 -15.00 -12.04 26.60
CA GLU A 520 -15.92 -10.90 26.54
C GLU A 520 -15.67 -10.03 25.28
N GLY A 521 -14.44 -10.04 24.77
CA GLY A 521 -14.06 -9.35 23.52
C GLY A 521 -14.67 -9.99 22.27
N SER A 522 -14.72 -11.33 22.20
CA SER A 522 -15.38 -12.05 21.10
C SER A 522 -16.89 -11.83 21.09
N ILE A 523 -17.55 -11.89 22.25
CA ILE A 523 -19.01 -11.71 22.38
C ILE A 523 -19.43 -10.31 21.91
N ARG A 524 -18.72 -9.26 22.33
CA ARG A 524 -19.06 -7.89 21.91
C ARG A 524 -18.83 -7.64 20.43
N ARG A 525 -17.84 -8.30 19.81
CA ARG A 525 -17.62 -8.19 18.36
C ARG A 525 -18.77 -8.84 17.57
N ILE A 526 -19.30 -9.95 18.08
CA ILE A 526 -20.49 -10.63 17.54
C ILE A 526 -21.75 -9.75 17.75
N ASP A 527 -21.93 -9.14 18.92
CA ASP A 527 -23.10 -8.30 19.23
C ASP A 527 -23.08 -6.93 18.52
N THR A 528 -21.91 -6.39 18.19
CA THR A 528 -21.78 -5.10 17.49
C THR A 528 -21.87 -5.21 15.96
N THR A 529 -21.87 -6.42 15.42
CA THR A 529 -21.93 -6.67 13.97
C THR A 529 -23.18 -7.49 13.64
N VAL A 530 -24.33 -6.82 13.46
CA VAL A 530 -25.64 -7.48 13.21
C VAL A 530 -25.61 -8.45 12.01
N SER A 531 -24.75 -8.23 11.02
CA SER A 531 -24.57 -9.17 9.89
C SER A 531 -23.90 -10.49 10.30
N THR A 532 -23.00 -10.47 11.29
CA THR A 532 -22.44 -11.69 11.90
C THR A 532 -23.48 -12.34 12.82
N LYS A 533 -24.35 -11.56 13.47
CA LYS A 533 -25.48 -12.08 14.24
C LYS A 533 -26.47 -12.85 13.36
N GLU A 534 -26.88 -12.30 12.21
CA GLU A 534 -27.75 -12.96 11.23
C GLU A 534 -27.09 -14.22 10.62
N MET A 535 -25.82 -14.14 10.20
CA MET A 535 -25.08 -15.31 9.66
C MET A 535 -24.81 -16.41 10.69
N ILE A 536 -24.74 -16.08 11.99
CA ILE A 536 -24.56 -17.08 13.06
C ILE A 536 -25.91 -17.63 13.52
N THR A 537 -26.98 -16.81 13.57
CA THR A 537 -28.33 -17.31 13.90
C THR A 537 -28.83 -18.32 12.87
N ASP A 538 -28.52 -18.13 11.57
CA ASP A 538 -28.85 -19.10 10.53
C ASP A 538 -28.12 -20.44 10.71
N VAL A 539 -26.92 -20.43 11.30
CA VAL A 539 -26.13 -21.64 11.58
C VAL A 539 -26.60 -22.35 12.86
N ASP A 540 -26.94 -21.59 13.89
CA ASP A 540 -27.52 -22.14 15.13
C ASP A 540 -28.91 -22.75 14.86
N GLU A 541 -29.71 -22.21 13.93
CA GLU A 541 -30.94 -22.83 13.45
C GLU A 541 -30.68 -24.14 12.65
N GLN A 542 -29.61 -24.20 11.85
CA GLN A 542 -29.25 -25.43 11.13
C GLN A 542 -28.76 -26.55 12.07
N LEU A 543 -28.03 -26.19 13.13
CA LEU A 543 -27.57 -27.12 14.18
C LEU A 543 -28.71 -27.62 15.09
N THR A 544 -29.84 -26.92 15.11
CA THR A 544 -31.03 -27.28 15.90
C THR A 544 -32.13 -27.96 15.06
N SER A 545 -31.87 -28.24 13.77
CA SER A 545 -32.75 -29.06 12.95
C SER A 545 -32.83 -30.51 13.49
N PRO A 546 -34.01 -31.15 13.48
CA PRO A 546 -34.28 -32.38 14.25
C PRO A 546 -33.52 -33.64 13.79
N ASP A 547 -32.71 -33.56 12.73
CA ASP A 547 -31.95 -34.68 12.16
C ASP A 547 -30.42 -34.62 12.42
N GLY A 548 -29.93 -33.68 13.25
CA GLY A 548 -28.53 -33.61 13.68
C GLY A 548 -28.26 -34.36 15.00
N PRO A 549 -27.10 -35.00 15.22
CA PRO A 549 -26.79 -35.66 16.48
C PRO A 549 -26.80 -34.62 17.61
N CYS A 550 -27.68 -34.84 18.58
CA CYS A 550 -27.88 -34.03 19.77
C CYS A 550 -26.58 -33.96 20.60
N LEU A 551 -25.75 -32.95 20.35
CA LEU A 551 -24.64 -32.58 21.21
C LEU A 551 -25.19 -31.64 22.28
N THR A 552 -25.36 -32.20 23.47
CA THR A 552 -25.69 -31.46 24.69
C THR A 552 -24.68 -30.35 24.92
N ALA A 553 -25.16 -29.10 24.83
CA ALA A 553 -24.42 -27.87 25.06
C ALA A 553 -24.09 -27.71 26.56
N THR A 554 -23.14 -28.49 27.08
CA THR A 554 -22.67 -28.34 28.47
C THR A 554 -21.19 -28.69 28.70
N ASN A 555 -20.39 -29.00 27.68
CA ASN A 555 -18.99 -29.45 27.91
C ASN A 555 -17.87 -28.76 27.10
N THR A 556 -18.11 -27.63 26.43
CA THR A 556 -17.02 -26.81 25.86
C THR A 556 -16.47 -25.82 26.88
N LEU A 557 -15.58 -26.35 27.73
CA LEU A 557 -14.32 -25.74 28.19
C LEU A 557 -14.40 -24.37 28.90
N LYS A 558 -14.56 -24.43 30.22
CA LYS A 558 -13.89 -23.50 31.15
C LYS A 558 -12.38 -23.70 31.06
N ASN A 559 -11.72 -23.11 30.08
CA ASN A 559 -10.26 -22.97 30.10
C ASN A 559 -9.88 -21.54 30.49
N LYS A 560 -9.85 -21.28 31.80
CA LYS A 560 -9.02 -20.21 32.36
C LYS A 560 -7.61 -20.78 32.43
N PHE A 561 -6.77 -20.50 31.45
CA PHE A 561 -5.35 -20.80 31.58
C PHE A 561 -4.73 -19.76 32.50
N THR A 562 -4.27 -20.20 33.67
CA THR A 562 -3.37 -19.39 34.49
C THR A 562 -1.94 -19.83 34.20
N ILE A 563 -0.95 -18.95 34.42
CA ILE A 563 0.48 -19.22 34.11
C ILE A 563 1.00 -20.52 34.78
N GLY A 564 0.31 -21.06 35.79
CA GLY A 564 0.63 -22.34 36.42
C GLY A 564 0.33 -23.59 35.58
N ASP A 565 -0.37 -23.47 34.45
CA ASP A 565 -0.72 -24.63 33.61
C ASP A 565 0.37 -25.04 32.60
N PHE A 566 1.51 -24.32 32.58
CA PHE A 566 2.60 -24.52 31.61
C PHE A 566 3.93 -24.99 32.21
N GLU A 567 3.94 -25.45 33.47
CA GLU A 567 5.09 -26.16 34.05
C GLU A 567 4.84 -27.68 34.07
N VAL A 568 5.10 -28.36 32.93
CA VAL A 568 5.56 -29.76 32.85
C VAL A 568 6.51 -29.92 31.67
#